data_AF-A0A370U987-F1
#
_entry.id   AF-A0A370U987-F1
#
_cell.length_a   1.000
_cell.length_b   1.000
_cell.length_c   1.000
_cell.angle_alpha   90.00
_cell.angle_beta   90.00
_cell.angle_gamma   90.00
#
_symmetry.space_group_name_H-M   'P 1'
#
loop_
_entity.id
_entity.type
_entity.pdbx_description
1 polymer ?
#
loop_
_entity_poly.entity_id
_entity_poly.type
_entity_poly.pdbx_seq_one_letter_code
_entity_poly.pdbx_strand_id
1 'polypeptide(L)' 'MSYLSDLRGEVAHDAASKYNFDFIESRKYAIRIYEGGIGRMMTTNELEDLEEILERICSTEKKRRAEIAAEKYRRMKDGY' A
#
# COMPACT_ATOMS: atom_id res chain seq x y z
N MET A 1 -13.71 9.91 12.94
CA MET A 1 -12.92 9.72 11.70
C MET A 1 -13.28 10.87 10.77
N SER A 2 -12.31 11.50 10.11
CA SER A 2 -12.58 12.60 9.18
C SER A 2 -12.67 12.05 7.76
N TYR A 3 -13.54 12.59 6.92
CA TYR A 3 -13.73 12.12 5.53
C TYR A 3 -12.40 12.01 4.75
N LEU A 4 -11.45 12.90 5.04
CA LEU A 4 -10.14 12.92 4.39
C LEU A 4 -9.20 11.79 4.84
N SER A 5 -9.35 11.26 6.06
CA SER A 5 -8.57 10.09 6.49
C SER A 5 -9.01 8.82 5.76
N ASP A 6 -10.33 8.69 5.54
CA ASP A 6 -10.91 7.52 4.87
C ASP A 6 -10.51 7.50 3.39
N LEU A 7 -10.53 8.66 2.73
CA LEU A 7 -10.07 8.81 1.34
C LEU A 7 -8.58 8.46 1.17
N ARG A 8 -7.69 8.85 2.10
CA ARG A 8 -6.26 8.47 2.04
C ARG A 8 -6.08 6.96 2.13
N GLY A 9 -6.83 6.31 3.01
CA GLY A 9 -6.82 4.85 3.16
C GLY A 9 -7.23 4.13 1.88
N GLU A 10 -8.34 4.55 1.26
CA GLU A 10 -8.82 3.98 0.01
C GLU A 10 -7.83 4.16 -1.14
N VAL A 11 -7.30 5.37 -1.31
CA VAL A 11 -6.32 5.67 -2.36
C VAL A 11 -5.02 4.88 -2.14
N ALA A 12 -4.55 4.73 -0.91
CA ALA A 12 -3.39 3.92 -0.59
C ALA A 12 -3.60 2.44 -0.94
N HIS A 13 -4.77 1.88 -0.63
CA HIS A 13 -5.11 0.50 -0.97
C HIS A 13 -5.18 0.26 -2.48
N ASP A 14 -5.85 1.14 -3.24
CA ASP A 14 -5.92 1.06 -4.70
C ASP A 14 -4.52 1.13 -5.32
N ALA A 15 -3.72 2.12 -4.89
CA ALA A 15 -2.37 2.30 -5.39
C ALA A 15 -1.48 1.09 -5.11
N ALA A 16 -1.48 0.59 -3.87
CA ALA A 16 -0.70 -0.58 -3.49
C ALA A 16 -1.09 -1.82 -4.30
N SER A 17 -2.38 -2.07 -4.50
CA SER A 17 -2.84 -3.20 -5.32
C SER A 17 -2.39 -3.07 -6.77
N LYS A 18 -2.60 -1.88 -7.36
CA LYS A 18 -2.30 -1.58 -8.76
C LYS A 18 -0.83 -1.74 -9.12
N TYR A 19 0.06 -1.33 -8.23
CA TYR A 19 1.51 -1.41 -8.43
C TYR A 19 2.15 -2.61 -7.75
N ASN A 20 1.37 -3.66 -7.50
CA ASN A 20 1.85 -4.92 -6.94
C ASN A 20 2.66 -4.74 -5.65
N PHE A 21 2.24 -3.77 -4.84
CA PHE A 21 2.83 -3.41 -3.55
C PHE A 21 4.28 -2.90 -3.65
N ASP A 22 4.63 -2.30 -4.79
CA ASP A 22 5.80 -1.45 -4.95
C ASP A 22 5.53 -0.09 -4.29
N PHE A 23 6.24 0.20 -3.21
CA PHE A 23 6.00 1.41 -2.43
C PHE A 23 6.21 2.71 -3.22
N ILE A 24 7.24 2.78 -4.06
CA ILE A 24 7.62 4.02 -4.76
C ILE A 24 6.59 4.36 -5.83
N GLU A 25 6.20 3.38 -6.64
CA GLU A 25 5.20 3.58 -7.68
C GLU A 25 3.79 3.80 -7.09
N SER A 26 3.44 3.05 -6.04
CA SER A 26 2.18 3.25 -5.31
C SER A 26 2.10 4.66 -4.73
N ARG A 27 3.18 5.15 -4.10
CA ARG A 27 3.25 6.50 -3.53
C ARG A 27 3.01 7.58 -4.59
N LYS A 28 3.72 7.52 -5.72
CA LYS A 28 3.56 8.50 -6.82
C LYS A 28 2.11 8.56 -7.31
N TYR A 29 1.50 7.39 -7.51
CA TYR A 29 0.13 7.31 -7.98
C TYR A 29 -0.88 7.79 -6.93
N ALA A 30 -0.71 7.37 -5.67
CA ALA A 30 -1.58 7.75 -4.57
C ALA A 30 -1.63 9.27 -4.37
N ILE A 31 -0.48 9.95 -4.40
CA ILE A 31 -0.39 11.41 -4.33
C ILE A 31 -1.20 12.05 -5.45
N ARG A 32 -0.97 11.62 -6.70
CA ARG A 32 -1.67 12.17 -7.88
C ARG A 32 -3.19 12.03 -7.77
N ILE A 33 -3.68 10.87 -7.33
CA ILE A 33 -5.12 10.62 -7.19
C ILE A 33 -5.70 11.46 -6.04
N TYR A 34 -5.03 11.48 -4.90
CA TYR A 34 -5.52 12.21 -3.73
C TYR A 34 -5.57 13.72 -3.99
N GLU A 35 -4.50 14.31 -4.51
CA GLU A 35 -4.45 15.73 -4.90
C GLU A 35 -5.50 16.07 -5.96
N GLY A 36 -5.72 15.18 -6.93
CA GLY A 36 -6.78 15.30 -7.92
C GLY A 36 -8.19 15.27 -7.31
N GLY A 37 -8.40 14.47 -6.26
CA GLY A 37 -9.68 14.37 -5.56
C GLY A 37 -10.00 15.57 -4.66
N ILE A 38 -8.98 16.15 -4.01
CA ILE A 38 -9.15 17.32 -3.14
C ILE A 38 -8.99 18.67 -3.88
N GLY A 39 -8.48 18.65 -5.11
CA GLY A 39 -8.28 19.84 -5.95
C GLY A 39 -7.16 20.77 -5.47
N ARG A 40 -6.25 20.28 -4.62
CA ARG A 40 -5.10 21.03 -4.10
C ARG A 40 -3.91 20.11 -3.87
N MET A 41 -2.74 20.72 -3.69
CA MET A 41 -1.54 20.02 -3.23
C MET A 41 -1.75 19.50 -1.81
N MET A 42 -1.22 18.30 -1.54
CA MET A 42 -1.20 17.73 -0.20
C MET A 42 -0.35 18.57 0.75
N THR A 43 -0.74 18.62 2.02
CA THR A 43 0.13 19.11 3.08
C THR A 43 1.13 18.04 3.48
N THR A 44 2.23 18.45 4.14
CA THR A 44 3.24 17.51 4.65
C THR A 44 2.65 16.45 5.57
N ASN A 45 1.74 16.83 6.47
CA ASN A 45 1.10 15.89 7.40
C ASN A 45 0.22 14.87 6.65
N GLU A 46 -0.49 15.29 5.60
CA GLU A 46 -1.29 14.37 4.79
C GLU A 46 -0.42 13.40 4.00
N LEU A 47 0.77 13.85 3.58
CA LEU A 47 1.74 13.02 2.88
C LEU A 47 2.34 11.98 3.82
N GLU A 48 2.75 12.37 5.02
CA GLU A 48 3.25 11.46 6.05
C GLU A 48 2.19 10.41 6.42
N ASP A 49 0.94 10.82 6.66
CA ASP A 49 -0.18 9.91 6.90
C ASP A 49 -0.35 8.90 5.77
N LEU A 50 -0.32 9.36 4.52
CA LEU A 50 -0.48 8.50 3.33
C LEU A 50 0.68 7.50 3.21
N GLU A 51 1.90 7.95 3.44
CA GLU A 51 3.11 7.12 3.42
C GLU A 51 3.05 6.04 4.50
N GLU A 52 2.67 6.39 5.74
CA GLU A 52 2.51 5.41 6.82
C GLU A 52 1.48 4.32 6.46
N ILE A 53 0.34 4.71 5.89
CA ILE A 53 -0.68 3.76 5.45
C ILE A 53 -0.11 2.83 4.37
N LEU A 54 0.55 3.40 3.35
CA LEU A 54 1.17 2.64 2.27
C LEU A 54 2.25 1.68 2.77
N GLU A 55 3.10 2.11 3.70
CA GLU A 55 4.15 1.28 4.30
C GLU A 55 3.54 0.07 5.03
N ARG A 56 2.49 0.29 5.82
CA ARG A 56 1.78 -0.78 6.53
C ARG A 56 1.18 -1.79 5.55
N ILE A 57 0.51 -1.33 4.49
CA ILE A 57 -0.08 -2.19 3.46
C ILE A 57 1.00 -3.01 2.75
N CYS A 58 2.04 -2.34 2.23
CA CYS A 58 3.10 -2.99 1.47
C CYS A 58 3.89 -3.98 2.33
N SER A 59 4.19 -3.63 3.58
CA SER A 59 4.91 -4.50 4.52
C SER A 59 4.10 -5.74 4.88
N THR A 60 2.79 -5.58 5.08
CA THR A 60 1.88 -6.70 5.38
C THR A 60 1.83 -7.67 4.21
N GLU A 61 1.69 -7.16 2.99
CA GLU A 61 1.66 -8.02 1.80
C GLU A 61 3.01 -8.71 1.55
N LYS A 62 4.13 -8.01 1.75
CA LYS A 62 5.47 -8.61 1.65
C LYS A 62 5.64 -9.78 2.61
N LYS A 63 5.20 -9.62 3.87
CA LYS A 63 5.20 -10.71 4.86
C LYS A 63 4.33 -11.89 4.41
N ARG A 64 3.09 -11.62 3.98
CA ARG A 64 2.17 -12.65 3.47
C ARG A 64 2.77 -13.43 2.29
N ARG A 65 3.42 -12.75 1.35
CA ARG A 65 4.09 -13.40 0.20
C ARG A 65 5.28 -14.25 0.63
N ALA A 66 6.07 -13.77 1.58
CA ALA A 66 7.18 -14.54 2.14
C ALA A 66 6.70 -15.82 2.84
N GLU A 67 5.63 -15.73 3.63
CA GLU A 67 5.01 -16.89 4.29
C GLU A 67 4.49 -17.92 3.27
N ILE A 68 3.81 -17.46 2.21
CA ILE A 68 3.36 -18.34 1.12
C ILE A 68 4.53 -19.02 0.42
N ALA A 69 5.61 -18.28 0.15
CA ALA A 69 6.81 -18.82 -0.49
C ALA A 69 7.49 -19.87 0.41
N ALA A 70 7.62 -19.60 1.70
CA ALA A 70 8.18 -20.53 2.68
C ALA A 70 7.33 -21.81 2.78
N GLU A 71 6.00 -21.68 2.79
CA GLU A 71 5.09 -22.83 2.80
C GLU A 71 5.19 -23.67 1.53
N LYS A 72 5.25 -23.03 0.35
CA LYS A 72 5.46 -23.74 -0.92
C LYS A 72 6.79 -24.52 -0.92
N TYR A 73 7.85 -23.91 -0.40
CA TYR A 73 9.16 -24.56 -0.28
C TYR A 73 9.10 -25.77 0.65
N ARG A 74 8.43 -25.67 1.81
CA ARG A 74 8.22 -26.81 2.72
C ARG A 74 7.51 -27.96 2.02
N ARG A 75 6.41 -27.70 1.33
CA ARG A 75 5.66 -28.74 0.59
C ARG A 75 6.49 -29.43 -0.49
N MET A 76 7.30 -28.68 -1.23
CA MET A 76 8.20 -29.27 -2.24
C MET A 76 9.28 -30.16 -1.62
N LYS A 77 9.83 -29.74 -0.46
CA LYS A 77 10.87 -30.50 0.24
C LYS A 77 10.32 -31.77 0.91
N ASP A 78 9.14 -31.66 1.49
CA ASP A 78 8.54 -32.74 2.30
C ASP A 78 7.75 -33.76 1.47
N GLY A 79 7.63 -33.54 0.15
CA GLY A 79 7.21 -34.57 -0.82
C GLY A 79 5.80 -35.10 -0.61
N TYR A 80 4.80 -34.22 -0.62
CA TYR A 80 3.41 -34.61 -0.90
C TYR A 80 3.16 -34.63 -2.41
#